data_AF-A0A821Q7Z8-F1
#
_entry.id   AF-A0A821Q7Z8-F1
#
_cell.length_a   1.000
_cell.length_b   1.000
_cell.length_c   1.000
_cell.angle_alpha   90.00
_cell.angle_beta   90.00
_cell.angle_gamma   90.00
#
_symmetry.space_group_name_H-M   'P 1'
#
loop_
_entity.id
_entity.type
_entity.pdbx_description
1 polymer ?
#
loop_
_entity_poly.entity_id
_entity_poly.type
_entity_poly.pdbx_seq_one_letter_code
_entity_poly.pdbx_strand_id
1 'polypeptide(L)'
;MSRLAYELTVDEAAAIYLYTMLRSKEDQTVPIQLNKALRSRAQSQLIPWFSYLQLLTTAINKLPSVKGTIWRCAQGDITTAYENDCV
;
A
#
# COMPACT_ATOMS: atom_id res chain seq x y z
N MET A 1 5.08 -1.88 -29.72
CA MET A 1 4.46 -1.43 -28.46
C MET A 1 4.00 -2.66 -27.69
N SER A 2 4.73 -3.06 -26.64
CA SER A 2 4.46 -4.27 -25.86
C SER A 2 3.25 -4.06 -24.95
N ARG A 3 2.23 -4.90 -25.11
CA ARG A 3 1.03 -4.94 -24.27
C ARG A 3 1.42 -5.44 -22.88
N LEU A 4 1.49 -4.54 -21.90
CA LEU A 4 1.53 -4.94 -20.49
C LEU A 4 0.14 -5.47 -20.11
N ALA A 5 0.11 -6.55 -19.33
CA ALA A 5 -1.00 -7.49 -19.21
C ALA A 5 -2.35 -6.95 -18.64
N TYR A 6 -2.49 -5.65 -18.33
CA TYR A 6 -3.66 -5.12 -17.62
C TYR A 6 -4.10 -3.68 -17.99
N GLU A 7 -3.72 -3.16 -19.18
CA GLU A 7 -4.07 -1.78 -19.59
C GLU A 7 -3.75 -0.69 -18.54
N LEU A 8 -2.69 -0.94 -17.75
CA LEU A 8 -2.14 0.04 -16.83
C LEU A 8 -1.43 1.13 -17.62
N THR A 9 -1.65 2.38 -17.23
CA THR A 9 -0.79 3.47 -17.70
C THR A 9 0.60 3.34 -17.06
N VAL A 10 1.59 4.04 -17.62
CA VAL A 10 2.94 4.07 -17.06
C VAL A 10 2.91 4.62 -15.62
N ASP A 11 2.08 5.62 -15.35
CA ASP A 11 1.96 6.24 -14.03
C ASP A 11 1.32 5.29 -13.01
N GLU A 12 0.32 4.52 -13.42
CA GLU A 12 -0.32 3.52 -12.56
C GLU A 12 0.65 2.38 -12.20
N ALA A 13 1.38 1.87 -13.20
CA ALA A 13 2.43 0.87 -12.98
C ALA A 13 3.55 1.42 -12.08
N ALA A 14 3.97 2.67 -12.30
CA ALA A 14 4.97 3.34 -11.48
C ALA A 14 4.47 3.56 -10.04
N ALA A 15 3.19 3.89 -9.83
CA ALA A 15 2.61 4.06 -8.51
C ALA A 15 2.66 2.76 -7.70
N ILE A 16 2.27 1.63 -8.31
CA ILE A 16 2.38 0.30 -7.70
C ILE A 16 3.85 -0.02 -7.40
N TYR A 17 4.73 0.20 -8.38
CA TYR A 17 6.16 -0.05 -8.20
C TYR A 17 6.73 0.73 -7.02
N LEU A 18 6.45 2.04 -6.93
CA LEU A 18 6.87 2.90 -5.82
C LEU A 18 6.33 2.45 -4.47
N TYR A 19 5.08 1.94 -4.42
CA TYR A 19 4.50 1.41 -3.18
C TYR A 19 5.19 0.11 -2.72
N THR A 20 5.63 -0.72 -3.67
CA THR A 20 6.31 -2.00 -3.37
C THR A 20 7.82 -1.88 -3.21
N MET A 21 8.41 -0.77 -3.66
CA MET A 21 9.85 -0.58 -3.61
C MET A 21 10.30 -0.22 -2.19
N LEU A 22 10.71 -1.22 -1.41
CA LEU A 22 11.55 -1.00 -0.24
C LEU A 22 12.96 -0.64 -0.70
N ARG A 23 13.30 0.66 -0.76
CA ARG A 23 14.71 1.06 -0.74
C ARG A 23 15.23 1.02 0.70
N SER A 24 16.51 0.68 0.80
CA SER A 24 17.31 0.52 2.01
C SER A 24 16.97 1.51 3.13
N LYS A 25 16.73 0.97 4.34
CA LYS A 25 16.75 1.45 5.75
C LYS A 25 16.62 2.94 6.13
N GLU A 26 16.60 3.85 5.19
CA GLU A 26 16.43 5.27 5.39
C GLU A 26 14.92 5.54 5.36
N ASP A 27 14.41 6.21 6.40
CA ASP A 27 12.99 6.47 6.70
C ASP A 27 12.22 7.28 5.63
N GLN A 28 12.73 7.34 4.41
CA GLN A 28 12.27 8.22 3.33
C GLN A 28 11.63 7.47 2.16
N THR A 29 11.37 6.17 2.29
CA THR A 29 10.64 5.45 1.23
C THR A 29 9.14 5.77 1.27
N VAL A 30 8.55 5.84 0.07
CA VAL A 30 7.11 6.07 -0.13
C VAL A 30 6.23 5.17 0.74
N PRO A 31 6.41 3.83 0.79
CA PRO A 31 5.56 2.98 1.63
C PRO A 31 5.68 3.28 3.11
N ILE A 32 6.86 3.64 3.62
CA ILE A 32 7.05 3.95 5.05
C ILE A 32 6.32 5.24 5.40
N GLN A 33 6.56 6.31 4.64
CA GLN A 33 5.97 7.62 4.89
C GLN A 33 4.45 7.61 4.73
N LEU A 34 3.95 6.97 3.65
CA LEU A 34 2.52 6.87 3.41
C LEU A 34 1.84 6.06 4.51
N ASN A 35 2.36 4.90 4.90
CA ASN A 35 1.76 4.10 5.97
C ASN A 35 1.81 4.82 7.32
N LYS A 36 2.84 5.64 7.57
CA LYS A 36 2.92 6.50 8.77
C LYS A 36 1.85 7.59 8.73
N ALA A 37 1.67 8.27 7.60
CA ALA A 37 0.64 9.28 7.42
C ALA A 37 -0.77 8.68 7.57
N LEU A 38 -1.01 7.48 7.01
CA LEU A 38 -2.28 6.76 7.12
C LEU A 38 -2.62 6.33 8.56
N ARG A 39 -1.60 6.00 9.37
CA ARG A 39 -1.77 5.62 10.78
C ARG A 39 -1.84 6.83 11.72
N SER A 40 -1.50 8.01 11.22
CA SER A 40 -1.57 9.23 12.01
C SER A 40 -3.01 9.68 12.20
N ARG A 41 -3.32 10.20 13.39
CA ARG A 41 -4.63 10.83 13.66
C ARG A 41 -4.76 12.20 13.02
N ALA A 42 -3.65 12.78 12.54
CA ALA A 42 -3.62 14.09 11.89
C ALA A 42 -3.97 13.98 10.40
N GLN A 43 -5.20 14.35 10.05
CA GLN A 43 -5.67 14.38 8.65
C GLN A 43 -4.81 15.29 7.76
N SER A 44 -4.21 16.34 8.31
CA SER A 44 -3.31 17.24 7.59
C SER A 44 -2.07 16.54 7.02
N GLN A 45 -1.63 15.43 7.64
CA GLN A 45 -0.50 14.65 7.13
C GLN A 45 -0.88 13.78 5.94
N LEU A 46 -2.18 13.54 5.72
CA LEU A 46 -2.69 12.70 4.63
C LEU A 46 -3.02 13.51 3.36
N ILE A 47 -3.36 14.79 3.50
CA ILE A 47 -3.70 15.69 2.38
C ILE A 47 -2.66 15.64 1.24
N PRO A 48 -1.33 15.68 1.50
CA PRO A 48 -0.33 15.62 0.44
C PRO A 48 -0.36 14.32 -0.38
N TRP A 49 -0.92 13.25 0.17
CA TRP A 49 -0.93 11.92 -0.42
C TRP A 49 -2.20 11.63 -1.23
N PHE A 50 -3.21 12.49 -1.22
CA PHE A 50 -4.51 12.20 -1.88
C PHE A 50 -4.37 11.89 -3.36
N SER A 51 -3.62 12.69 -4.12
CA SER A 51 -3.42 12.45 -5.55
C SER A 51 -2.70 11.10 -5.79
N TYR A 52 -1.71 10.77 -4.95
CA TYR A 52 -1.01 9.49 -5.03
C TYR A 52 -1.93 8.31 -4.67
N LEU A 53 -2.73 8.44 -3.61
CA LEU A 53 -3.69 7.42 -3.19
C LEU A 53 -4.77 7.18 -4.24
N GLN A 54 -5.25 8.24 -4.89
CA GLN A 54 -6.21 8.12 -5.98
C GLN A 54 -5.60 7.36 -7.16
N LEU A 55 -4.37 7.70 -7.57
CA LEU A 55 -3.65 6.99 -8.63
C LEU A 55 -3.40 5.53 -8.27
N LEU A 56 -2.88 5.26 -7.07
CA LEU A 56 -2.59 3.91 -6.59
C LEU A 56 -3.86 3.05 -6.50
N THR A 57 -4.95 3.59 -5.97
CA THR A 57 -6.23 2.87 -5.87
C THR A 57 -6.82 2.60 -7.24
N THR A 58 -6.71 3.55 -8.18
CA THR A 58 -7.13 3.35 -9.58
C THR A 58 -6.34 2.21 -10.23
N ALA A 59 -5.02 2.20 -10.04
CA ALA A 59 -4.14 1.15 -10.55
C ALA A 59 -4.49 -0.24 -9.96
N ILE A 60 -4.69 -0.33 -8.65
CA ILE A 60 -5.04 -1.58 -7.96
C ILE A 60 -6.41 -2.09 -8.40
N ASN A 61 -7.39 -1.22 -8.61
CA ASN A 61 -8.73 -1.60 -9.07
C ASN A 61 -8.75 -2.22 -10.48
N LYS A 62 -7.73 -1.95 -11.31
CA LYS A 62 -7.57 -2.59 -12.63
C LYS A 62 -6.99 -4.01 -12.55
N LEU A 63 -6.35 -4.36 -11.43
CA LEU A 63 -5.76 -5.68 -11.26
C LEU A 63 -6.84 -6.75 -11.00
N PRO A 64 -6.62 -7.99 -11.43
CA PRO A 64 -7.56 -9.07 -11.18
C PRO A 64 -7.67 -9.34 -9.68
N SER A 65 -8.90 -9.52 -9.20
CA SER A 65 -9.15 -9.93 -7.82
C SER A 65 -8.67 -11.37 -7.61
N VAL A 66 -7.80 -11.57 -6.62
CA VAL A 66 -7.31 -12.90 -6.22
C VAL A 66 -7.97 -13.28 -4.91
N LYS A 67 -8.61 -14.46 -4.86
CA LYS A 67 -9.14 -15.05 -3.62
C LYS A 67 -8.25 -16.20 -3.19
N GLY A 68 -7.79 -16.17 -1.94
CA GLY A 68 -6.95 -17.20 -1.37
C GLY A 68 -6.43 -16.82 0.01
N THR A 69 -5.79 -17.78 0.67
CA THR A 69 -5.14 -17.53 1.97
C THR A 69 -3.85 -16.76 1.75
N ILE A 70 -3.74 -15.58 2.35
CA ILE A 70 -2.53 -14.77 2.36
C ILE A 70 -1.93 -14.75 3.77
N TRP A 71 -0.61 -14.60 3.83
CA TRP A 71 0.13 -14.53 5.08
C TRP A 71 0.84 -13.19 5.17
N ARG A 72 0.74 -12.54 6.34
CA ARG A 72 1.46 -11.29 6.63
C ARG A 72 2.21 -11.44 7.94
N CYS A 73 3.54 -11.36 7.87
CA CYS A 73 4.34 -11.25 9.08
C CYS A 73 4.24 -9.82 9.63
N ALA A 74 3.94 -9.70 10.92
CA ALA A 74 3.99 -8.44 11.66
C ALA A 74 5.06 -8.56 12.75
N GLN A 75 5.89 -7.52 12.88
CA GLN A 75 6.87 -7.42 13.95
C GLN A 75 6.27 -6.59 15.09
N GLY A 76 6.09 -7.19 16.26
CA GLY A 76 5.50 -6.55 17.44
C GLY A 76 4.51 -7.47 18.15
N ASP A 77 4.12 -7.08 19.36
CA ASP A 77 3.02 -7.72 20.06
C ASP A 77 1.70 -7.33 19.39
N ILE A 78 1.03 -8.33 18.82
CA ILE A 78 -0.28 -8.19 18.15
C ILE A 78 -1.41 -8.83 18.95
N THR A 79 -1.13 -9.33 20.16
CA THR A 79 -2.08 -10.11 20.96
C THR A 79 -3.36 -9.32 21.24
N THR A 80 -3.20 -8.02 21.50
CA THR A 80 -4.30 -7.06 21.74
C THR A 80 -5.21 -6.83 20.52
N ALA A 81 -4.71 -7.05 19.30
CA ALA A 81 -5.49 -6.86 18.08
C ALA A 81 -6.44 -8.03 17.79
N TYR A 82 -6.27 -9.17 18.45
CA TYR A 82 -6.96 -10.44 18.17
C TYR A 82 -7.55 -11.10 19.43
N GLU A 83 -7.72 -10.36 20.53
CA GLU A 83 -8.26 -10.91 21.80
C GLU A 83 -9.63 -11.60 21.64
N ASN A 84 -10.43 -11.20 20.64
CA ASN A 84 -11.76 -11.74 20.39
C ASN A 84 -11.82 -12.83 19.29
N ASP A 85 -10.71 -13.15 18.63
CA ASP A 85 -10.68 -14.14 17.55
C ASP A 85 -10.49 -15.58 18.08
N CYS A 86 -10.21 -15.72 19.37
CA CYS A 86 -9.97 -16.99 20.06
C CYS A 86 -11.21 -17.55 20.80
N VAL A 87 -12.43 -17.10 20.46
CA VAL A 87 -13.70 -17.57 21.06
C VAL A 87 -14.47 -18.48 20.12
#